data_AF-A0A7T7V0W7-F1
#
_entry.id   AF-A0A7T7V0W7-F1
#
_cell.length_a   1.000
_cell.length_b   1.000
_cell.length_c   1.000
_cell.angle_alpha   90.00
_cell.angle_beta   90.00
_cell.angle_gamma   90.00
#
_symmetry.space_group_name_H-M   'P 1'
#
loop_
_entity.id
_entity.type
_entity.pdbx_description
1 polymer ?
#
loop_
_entity_poly.entity_id
_entity_poly.type
_entity_poly.pdbx_seq_one_letter_code
_entity_poly.pdbx_strand_id
1 'polypeptide(L)'
;MFNFSELGIKPKESTFIGDKISIDKIINTEILIFDYKVEPSKVKPGTELLTLQIERKGDKNILFCGSANLIFMIRQVPKDKFPFKTTIVKQDRRLEFT
;
A
#
# COMPACT_ATOMS: atom_id res chain seq x y z
N MET A 1 22.29 -0.70 32.68
CA MET A 1 22.08 -0.70 31.22
C MET A 1 20.77 -1.44 31.00
N PHE A 2 19.71 -0.75 30.60
CA PHE A 2 18.38 -1.35 30.50
C PHE A 2 18.24 -2.03 29.15
N ASN A 3 17.61 -3.20 29.13
CA ASN A 3 17.25 -3.89 27.90
C ASN A 3 15.98 -3.24 27.32
N PHE A 4 15.95 -3.00 26.01
CA PHE A 4 14.78 -2.41 25.33
C PHE A 4 13.49 -3.22 25.56
N SER A 5 13.61 -4.53 25.80
CA SER A 5 12.52 -5.44 26.18
C SER A 5 11.82 -5.03 27.48
N GLU A 6 12.48 -4.31 28.38
CA GLU A 6 11.95 -3.85 29.66
C GLU A 6 11.07 -2.59 29.51
N LEU A 7 11.08 -1.94 28.34
CA LEU A 7 10.34 -0.70 28.10
C LEU A 7 8.86 -0.91 27.75
N GLY A 8 8.41 -2.17 27.56
CA GLY A 8 7.01 -2.46 27.21
C GLY A 8 6.52 -1.81 25.91
N ILE A 9 7.45 -1.29 25.10
CA ILE A 9 7.16 -0.62 23.84
C ILE A 9 6.79 -1.70 22.83
N LYS A 10 5.48 -1.85 22.58
CA LYS A 10 5.00 -2.69 21.49
C LYS A 10 5.31 -1.99 20.17
N PRO A 11 5.83 -2.73 19.16
CA PRO A 11 6.00 -2.17 17.83
C PRO A 11 4.64 -1.66 17.32
N LYS A 12 4.65 -0.48 16.71
CA LYS A 12 3.46 0.11 16.09
C LYS A 12 2.92 -0.90 15.07
N GLU A 13 1.70 -1.38 15.26
CA GLU A 13 1.09 -2.47 14.46
C GLU A 13 0.99 -2.18 12.95
N SER A 14 1.18 -0.91 12.55
CA SER A 14 1.29 -0.49 11.15
C SER A 14 2.69 -0.72 10.57
N THR A 15 3.26 -1.90 10.77
CA THR A 15 4.46 -2.30 10.01
C THR A 15 3.94 -3.09 8.81
N PHE A 16 3.84 -2.43 7.66
CA PHE A 16 3.59 -3.09 6.39
C PHE A 16 4.47 -4.34 6.29
N ILE A 17 3.87 -5.49 5.96
CA ILE A 17 4.50 -6.81 6.05
C ILE A 17 4.82 -7.33 4.65
N GLY A 18 6.03 -7.85 4.50
CA GLY A 18 6.46 -8.57 3.30
C GLY A 18 7.33 -7.73 2.37
N ASP A 19 7.72 -8.36 1.27
CA ASP A 19 8.65 -7.74 0.32
C ASP A 19 7.99 -6.69 -0.53
N LYS A 20 8.80 -5.71 -0.95
CA LYS A 20 8.40 -4.71 -1.92
C LYS A 20 8.14 -5.38 -3.27
N ILE A 21 6.94 -5.19 -3.81
CA ILE A 21 6.57 -5.65 -5.14
C ILE A 21 6.37 -4.46 -6.10
N SER A 22 6.83 -4.63 -7.34
CA SER A 22 6.58 -3.66 -8.40
C SER A 22 5.14 -3.78 -8.90
N ILE A 23 4.51 -2.65 -9.18
CA ILE A 23 3.14 -2.59 -9.70
C ILE A 23 2.98 -3.41 -10.99
N ASP A 24 4.00 -3.39 -11.87
CA ASP A 24 3.96 -4.14 -13.13
C ASP A 24 3.83 -5.66 -12.96
N LYS A 25 4.21 -6.22 -11.79
CA LYS A 25 4.05 -7.66 -11.49
C LYS A 25 2.63 -8.04 -11.05
N ILE A 26 1.83 -7.06 -10.65
CA ILE A 26 0.48 -7.25 -10.11
C ILE A 26 -0.59 -6.58 -10.98
N ILE A 27 -0.21 -5.86 -12.04
CA ILE A 27 -1.15 -5.36 -13.05
C ILE A 27 -1.95 -6.54 -13.61
N ASN A 28 -3.25 -6.33 -13.81
CA ASN A 28 -4.20 -7.35 -14.27
C ASN A 28 -4.24 -8.60 -13.38
N THR A 29 -3.87 -8.47 -12.10
CA THR A 29 -4.01 -9.54 -11.11
C THR A 29 -4.90 -9.07 -9.97
N GLU A 30 -5.82 -9.94 -9.53
CA GLU A 30 -6.59 -9.73 -8.30
C GLU A 30 -5.64 -9.70 -7.10
N ILE A 31 -5.75 -8.63 -6.30
CA ILE A 31 -5.02 -8.42 -5.07
C ILE A 31 -5.98 -8.07 -3.95
N LEU A 32 -5.64 -8.48 -2.73
CA LEU A 32 -6.38 -8.10 -1.53
C LEU A 32 -5.66 -6.92 -0.87
N ILE A 33 -6.32 -5.77 -0.74
CA ILE A 33 -5.76 -4.59 -0.08
C ILE A 33 -6.18 -4.62 1.39
N PHE A 34 -5.19 -4.62 2.29
CA PHE A 34 -5.40 -4.61 3.74
C PHE A 34 -5.40 -3.21 4.32
N ASP A 35 -4.45 -2.39 3.89
CA ASP A 35 -4.27 -1.05 4.42
C ASP A 35 -3.49 -0.19 3.41
N TYR A 36 -3.55 1.11 3.58
CA TYR A 36 -2.87 2.07 2.74
C TYR A 36 -2.29 3.23 3.55
N LYS A 37 -1.20 3.79 3.05
CA LYS A 37 -0.56 4.97 3.60
C LYS A 37 -0.21 5.91 2.47
N VAL A 38 -0.68 7.16 2.57
CA VAL A 38 -0.31 8.23 1.64
C VAL A 38 0.53 9.24 2.41
N GLU A 39 1.75 9.48 1.92
CA GLU A 39 2.66 10.46 2.51
C GLU A 39 3.28 11.33 1.42
N PRO A 40 3.70 12.56 1.74
CA PRO A 40 4.48 13.37 0.80
C PRO A 40 5.80 12.65 0.46
N SER A 41 6.14 12.63 -0.83
CA SER A 41 7.36 12.02 -1.34
C SER A 41 8.57 12.80 -0.86
N LYS A 42 9.45 12.11 -0.12
CA LYS A 42 10.75 12.68 0.31
C LYS A 42 11.71 12.91 -0.85
N VAL A 43 11.50 12.24 -1.99
CA VAL A 43 12.40 12.29 -3.16
C VAL A 43 11.98 13.37 -4.15
N LYS A 44 10.67 13.60 -4.30
CA LYS A 44 10.12 14.58 -5.24
C LYS A 44 9.16 15.52 -4.50
N PRO A 45 9.61 16.72 -4.10
CA PRO A 45 8.75 17.68 -3.43
C PRO A 45 7.54 18.02 -4.31
N GLY A 46 6.35 18.04 -3.71
CA GLY A 46 5.08 18.26 -4.40
C GLY A 46 4.42 17.00 -4.98
N THR A 47 4.99 15.80 -4.76
CA THR A 47 4.32 14.52 -5.12
C THR A 47 4.00 13.71 -3.88
N GLU A 48 2.94 12.91 -3.96
CA GLU A 48 2.54 11.98 -2.90
C GLU A 48 2.96 10.56 -3.26
N LEU A 49 3.33 9.78 -2.25
CA LEU A 49 3.67 8.38 -2.33
C LEU A 49 2.58 7.57 -1.64
N LEU A 50 1.91 6.72 -2.41
CA LEU A 50 1.01 5.69 -1.93
C LEU A 50 1.81 4.43 -1.61
N THR A 51 1.62 3.93 -0.39
CA THR A 51 2.10 2.63 0.06
C THR A 51 0.87 1.79 0.36
N LEU A 52 0.78 0.61 -0.22
CA LEU A 52 -0.34 -0.31 -0.06
C LEU A 52 0.15 -1.62 0.51
N GLN A 53 -0.54 -2.11 1.54
CA GLN A 53 -0.40 -3.48 2.02
C GLN A 53 -1.32 -4.34 1.18
N ILE A 54 -0.72 -5.22 0.38
CA ILE A 54 -1.48 -6.12 -0.48
C ILE A 54 -1.16 -7.57 -0.17
N GLU A 55 -2.06 -8.47 -0.53
CA GLU A 55 -1.80 -9.90 -0.56
C GLU A 55 -2.18 -10.46 -1.91
N ARG A 56 -1.30 -11.30 -2.44
CA ARG A 56 -1.46 -11.95 -3.73
C ARG A 56 -1.10 -13.41 -3.57
N LYS A 57 -2.04 -14.31 -3.89
CA LYS A 57 -1.83 -15.77 -3.80
C LYS A 57 -1.42 -16.26 -2.40
N GLY A 58 -1.79 -15.53 -1.35
CA GLY A 58 -1.45 -15.85 0.05
C GLY A 58 -0.15 -15.21 0.55
N ASP A 59 0.62 -14.55 -0.32
CA ASP A 59 1.81 -13.80 0.05
C ASP A 59 1.49 -12.32 0.27
N LYS A 60 1.85 -11.80 1.45
CA LYS A 60 1.75 -10.38 1.77
C LYS A 60 2.92 -9.63 1.14
N ASN A 61 2.62 -8.55 0.44
CA ASN A 61 3.61 -7.69 -0.21
C ASN A 61 3.26 -6.21 0.00
N ILE A 62 4.28 -5.38 -0.18
CA ILE A 62 4.15 -3.93 -0.06
C ILE A 62 4.29 -3.31 -1.44
N LEU A 63 3.29 -2.54 -1.85
CA LEU A 63 3.28 -1.84 -3.12
C LEU A 63 3.50 -0.35 -2.91
N PHE A 64 4.51 0.21 -3.58
CA PHE A 64 4.74 1.65 -3.62
C PHE A 64 4.31 2.20 -4.98
N CYS A 65 3.45 3.21 -4.97
CA CYS A 65 2.94 3.85 -6.16
C CYS A 65 2.92 5.38 -6.00
N GLY A 66 3.35 6.11 -7.03
CA GLY A 66 3.25 7.57 -7.10
C GLY A 66 2.12 8.06 -8.00
N SER A 67 1.13 7.20 -8.31
CA SER A 67 0.03 7.57 -9.21
C SER A 67 -0.98 8.43 -8.47
N ALA A 68 -1.11 9.69 -8.90
CA ALA A 68 -2.12 10.62 -8.38
C ALA A 68 -3.54 10.05 -8.50
N ASN A 69 -3.83 9.30 -9.58
CA ASN A 69 -5.15 8.69 -9.80
C ASN A 69 -5.43 7.58 -8.76
N LEU A 70 -4.47 6.69 -8.51
CA LEU A 70 -4.64 5.64 -7.49
C LEU A 70 -4.76 6.23 -6.09
N ILE A 71 -3.97 7.26 -5.77
CA ILE A 71 -4.07 8.00 -4.51
C ILE A 71 -5.46 8.60 -4.34
N PHE A 72 -5.99 9.23 -5.40
CA PHE A 72 -7.32 9.82 -5.38
C PHE A 72 -8.41 8.76 -5.16
N MET A 73 -8.34 7.61 -5.84
CA MET A 73 -9.31 6.53 -5.71
C MET A 73 -9.27 5.86 -4.33
N ILE A 74 -8.08 5.49 -3.84
CA ILE A 74 -7.96 4.77 -2.55
C ILE A 74 -8.41 5.64 -1.37
N ARG A 75 -8.23 6.97 -1.46
CA ARG A 75 -8.70 7.91 -0.43
C ARG A 75 -10.22 7.99 -0.32
N GLN A 76 -10.95 7.61 -1.37
CA GLN A 76 -12.41 7.55 -1.32
C GLN A 76 -12.93 6.26 -0.68
N VAL A 77 -12.06 5.25 -0.51
CA VAL A 77 -12.46 3.99 0.10
C VAL A 77 -12.64 4.19 1.62
N PRO A 78 -13.82 3.85 2.18
CA PRO A 78 -14.05 3.93 3.62
C PRO A 78 -13.11 2.97 4.36
N LYS A 79 -12.55 3.39 5.50
CA LYS A 79 -11.67 2.54 6.32
C LYS A 79 -12.37 1.27 6.81
N ASP A 80 -13.68 1.33 7.03
CA ASP A 80 -14.52 0.21 7.47
C ASP A 80 -14.73 -0.86 6.39
N LYS A 81 -14.28 -0.62 5.16
CA LYS A 81 -14.38 -1.55 4.03
C LYS A 81 -13.11 -2.37 3.80
N PHE A 82 -12.07 -2.19 4.62
CA PHE A 82 -10.84 -2.97 4.53
C PHE A 82 -10.93 -4.25 5.38
N PRO A 83 -10.33 -5.38 4.93
CA PRO A 83 -9.67 -5.57 3.63
C PRO A 83 -10.67 -5.78 2.48
N PHE A 84 -10.33 -5.34 1.27
CA PHE A 84 -11.14 -5.56 0.06
C PHE A 84 -10.30 -6.06 -1.11
N LYS A 85 -10.95 -6.78 -2.03
CA LYS A 85 -10.34 -7.27 -3.27
C LYS A 85 -10.50 -6.25 -4.38
N THR A 86 -9.45 -6.05 -5.16
CA THR A 86 -9.48 -5.20 -6.36
C THR A 86 -8.43 -5.67 -7.35
N THR A 87 -8.52 -5.20 -8.59
CA THR A 87 -7.49 -5.40 -9.60
C THR A 87 -6.93 -4.06 -10.02
N ILE A 88 -5.61 -3.93 -10.09
CA ILE A 88 -4.97 -2.75 -10.66
C ILE A 88 -4.82 -2.98 -12.16
N VAL A 89 -5.43 -2.12 -12.97
CA VAL A 89 -5.30 -2.15 -14.43
C VAL A 89 -4.58 -0.91 -14.94
N LYS A 90 -3.91 -1.05 -16.07
CA LYS A 90 -3.21 0.02 -16.77
C LYS A 90 -3.92 0.30 -18.08
N GLN A 91 -4.81 1.30 -18.11
CA GLN A 91 -5.48 1.77 -19.33
C GLN A 91 -4.80 3.03 -19.86
N ASP A 92 -4.42 3.04 -21.14
CA ASP A 92 -3.95 4.24 -21.87
C ASP A 92 -2.94 5.15 -21.12
N ARG A 93 -2.03 4.53 -20.35
CA ARG A 93 -0.96 5.15 -19.51
C ARG A 93 -1.37 5.59 -18.11
N ARG A 94 -2.61 5.35 -17.68
CA ARG A 94 -3.08 5.59 -16.30
C ARG A 94 -3.26 4.28 -15.56
N LEU A 95 -3.09 4.34 -14.25
CA LEU A 95 -3.34 3.22 -13.34
C LEU A 95 -4.63 3.49 -12.58
N GLU A 96 -5.51 2.50 -12.53
CA GLU A 96 -6.81 2.58 -11.85
C GLU A 96 -7.16 1.27 -11.14
N PHE A 97 -7.99 1.38 -10.11
CA PHE A 97 -8.60 0.24 -9.42
C PHE A 97 -9.90 -0.13 -10.11
N THR A 98 -10.08 -1.41 -10.41
CA THR A 98 -11.29 -2.02 -10.94
C THR A 98 -11.78 -3.15 -10.05
#